data_AF-A0A7Y1XXA2-F1
#
_entry.id   AF-A0A7Y1XXA2-F1
#
_cell.length_a   1.000
_cell.length_b   1.000
_cell.length_c   1.000
_cell.angle_alpha   90.00
_cell.angle_beta   90.00
_cell.angle_gamma   90.00
#
_symmetry.space_group_name_H-M   'P 1'
#
loop_
_entity.id
_entity.type
_entity.pdbx_description
1 polymer ?
#
loop_
_entity_poly.entity_id
_entity_poly.type
_entity_poly.pdbx_seq_one_letter_code
_entity_poly.pdbx_strand_id
1 'polypeptide(L)'
;MPLRLRSHGAAVALAITSVLAVGCAETPLLPENADAELVMGQDVYTAKCSRCHGASGAGGLGSSIRDISERLTEAEQIAVVSAGRNSMPRFDGVLTDEEIAAVLRYVREFM
;
A
#
# COMPACT_ATOMS: atom_id res chain seq x y z
N MET A 1 1.38 72.31 12.68
CA MET A 1 1.74 71.73 13.99
C MET A 1 0.63 72.04 14.97
N PRO A 2 0.24 71.14 15.89
CA PRO A 2 0.58 69.71 15.95
C PRO A 2 -0.19 68.96 14.82
N LEU A 3 -0.61 67.69 14.83
CA LEU A 3 -0.27 66.48 15.63
C LEU A 3 0.41 65.45 14.70
N ARG A 4 0.71 64.24 15.21
CA ARG A 4 0.79 63.00 14.42
C ARG A 4 -0.16 61.96 15.04
N LEU A 5 -0.99 61.31 14.24
CA LEU A 5 -1.76 60.14 14.66
C LEU A 5 -1.15 58.89 14.00
N ARG A 6 -0.78 57.90 14.82
CA ARG A 6 -0.33 56.57 14.36
C ARG A 6 -1.55 55.64 14.34
N SER A 7 -1.84 55.03 13.20
CA SER A 7 -2.79 53.90 13.11
C SER A 7 -2.11 52.76 12.36
N HIS A 8 -2.09 51.59 12.98
CA HIS A 8 -1.41 50.40 12.46
C HIS A 8 -2.36 49.66 11.52
N GLY A 9 -2.09 49.69 10.21
CA GLY A 9 -2.81 48.89 9.22
C GLY A 9 -2.17 47.52 9.05
N ALA A 10 -2.56 46.54 9.84
CA ALA A 10 -2.13 45.15 9.66
C ALA A 10 -2.85 44.52 8.45
N ALA A 11 -2.25 44.63 7.27
CA ALA A 11 -2.69 43.88 6.10
C ALA A 11 -2.28 42.41 6.25
N VAL A 12 -3.17 41.60 6.84
CA VAL A 12 -2.99 40.15 6.98
C VAL A 12 -2.94 39.54 5.57
N ALA A 13 -1.78 38.97 5.22
CA ALA A 13 -1.63 38.24 3.97
C ALA A 13 -2.50 36.99 4.00
N LEU A 14 -3.45 36.89 3.06
CA LEU A 14 -4.36 35.75 2.96
C LEU A 14 -3.61 34.56 2.35
N ALA A 15 -2.97 33.75 3.21
CA ALA A 15 -2.29 32.54 2.78
C ALA A 15 -3.28 31.51 2.25
N ILE A 16 -3.21 31.21 0.95
CA ILE A 16 -4.03 30.19 0.29
C ILE A 16 -3.45 28.81 0.62
N THR A 17 -3.79 28.27 1.79
CA THR A 17 -3.41 26.90 2.17
C THR A 17 -4.41 25.89 1.62
N SER A 18 -4.39 25.70 0.30
CA SER A 18 -5.12 24.63 -0.38
C SER A 18 -4.43 23.28 -0.13
N VAL A 19 -4.54 22.75 1.10
CA VAL A 19 -4.16 21.37 1.41
C VAL A 19 -5.22 20.45 0.81
N LEU A 20 -5.06 20.13 -0.47
CA LEU A 20 -5.76 19.01 -1.09
C LEU A 20 -5.16 17.73 -0.51
N ALA A 21 -5.76 17.25 0.58
CA ALA A 21 -5.55 15.88 1.07
C ALA A 21 -6.14 14.91 0.03
N VAL A 22 -5.36 14.64 -1.02
CA VAL A 22 -5.67 13.57 -1.97
C VAL A 22 -5.60 12.27 -1.18
N GLY A 23 -6.75 11.62 -1.01
CA GLY A 23 -6.84 10.26 -0.49
C GLY A 23 -6.27 9.28 -1.50
N CYS A 24 -4.94 9.25 -1.63
CA CYS A 24 -4.24 8.18 -2.29
C CYS A 24 -4.54 6.88 -1.53
N ALA A 25 -4.92 5.81 -2.22
CA ALA A 25 -4.87 4.50 -1.60
C ALA A 25 -3.40 4.14 -1.45
N GLU A 26 -2.82 4.38 -0.26
CA GLU A 26 -1.39 4.24 -0.03
C GLU A 26 -0.96 2.77 -0.12
N THR A 27 -0.34 2.39 -1.24
CA THR A 27 0.52 1.21 -1.29
C THR A 27 1.62 1.36 -0.23
N PRO A 28 1.89 0.35 0.60
CA PRO A 28 2.98 0.42 1.57
C PRO A 28 4.31 0.77 0.91
N LEU A 29 5.00 1.77 1.45
CA LEU A 29 6.32 2.18 0.98
C LEU A 29 7.37 1.18 1.46
N LEU A 30 8.21 0.69 0.54
CA LEU A 30 9.39 -0.10 0.88
C LEU A 30 10.45 0.77 1.57
N PRO A 31 11.29 0.21 2.45
CA PRO A 31 12.45 0.92 3.01
C PRO A 31 13.48 1.23 1.92
N GLU A 32 14.27 2.30 2.09
CA GLU A 32 15.31 2.71 1.11
C GLU A 32 16.35 1.61 0.79
N ASN A 33 16.54 0.67 1.72
CA ASN A 33 17.47 -0.46 1.59
C ASN A 33 16.76 -1.80 1.33
N ALA A 34 15.54 -1.79 0.78
CA ALA A 34 14.85 -3.01 0.37
C ALA A 34 15.70 -3.81 -0.63
N ASP A 35 15.77 -5.13 -0.44
CA ASP A 35 16.45 -6.03 -1.37
C ASP A 35 15.63 -6.28 -2.65
N ALA A 36 16.26 -6.90 -3.65
CA ALA A 36 15.64 -7.14 -4.94
C ALA A 36 14.39 -8.04 -4.89
N GLU A 37 14.29 -8.92 -3.89
CA GLU A 37 13.15 -9.82 -3.71
C GLU A 37 11.97 -9.06 -3.04
N LEU A 38 12.21 -8.05 -2.19
CA LEU A 38 11.13 -7.22 -1.63
C LEU A 38 10.52 -6.31 -2.71
N VAL A 39 11.38 -5.76 -3.57
CA VAL A 39 10.95 -4.99 -4.76
C VAL A 39 10.14 -5.90 -5.70
N MET A 40 10.63 -7.10 -6.00
CA MET A 40 9.88 -8.09 -6.79
C MET A 40 8.53 -8.43 -6.16
N GLY A 41 8.47 -8.61 -4.84
CA GLY A 41 7.24 -8.90 -4.11
C GLY A 41 6.21 -7.77 -4.25
N GLN A 42 6.65 -6.51 -4.13
CA GLN A 42 5.80 -5.34 -4.36
C GLN A 42 5.32 -5.24 -5.82
N ASP A 43 6.19 -5.51 -6.80
CA ASP A 43 5.84 -5.48 -8.22
C ASP A 43 4.80 -6.56 -8.58
N VAL A 44 5.02 -7.80 -8.13
CA VAL A 44 4.07 -8.92 -8.31
C VAL A 44 2.74 -8.60 -7.62
N TYR A 45 2.78 -8.07 -6.39
CA TYR A 45 1.57 -7.64 -5.67
C TYR A 45 0.78 -6.60 -6.46
N THR A 46 1.47 -5.55 -6.93
CA THR A 46 0.89 -4.44 -7.66
C THR A 46 0.27 -4.92 -8.98
N ALA A 47 0.97 -5.79 -9.71
CA ALA A 47 0.53 -6.28 -11.01
C ALA A 47 -0.59 -7.34 -10.95
N LYS A 48 -0.62 -8.19 -9.92
CA LYS A 48 -1.47 -9.41 -9.88
C LYS A 48 -2.51 -9.43 -8.76
N CYS A 49 -2.20 -8.86 -7.60
CA CYS A 49 -2.99 -9.04 -6.37
C CYS A 49 -3.85 -7.80 -6.02
N SER A 50 -3.29 -6.61 -6.21
CA SER A 50 -3.86 -5.32 -5.77
C SER A 50 -5.28 -5.04 -6.31
N ARG A 51 -5.59 -5.51 -7.52
CA ARG A 51 -6.91 -5.36 -8.16
C ARG A 51 -8.05 -6.02 -7.37
N CYS A 52 -7.74 -7.06 -6.60
CA CYS A 52 -8.72 -7.76 -5.77
C CYS A 52 -8.57 -7.39 -4.29
N HIS A 53 -7.34 -7.33 -3.79
CA HIS A 53 -7.04 -7.14 -2.37
C HIS A 53 -6.81 -5.67 -1.96
N GLY A 54 -6.95 -4.72 -2.89
CA GLY A 54 -6.64 -3.30 -2.67
C GLY A 54 -5.14 -3.02 -2.76
N ALA A 55 -4.76 -1.74 -2.86
CA ALA A 55 -3.34 -1.34 -2.86
C ALA A 55 -2.65 -1.58 -1.50
N SER A 56 -3.42 -1.51 -0.41
CA SER A 56 -2.97 -1.65 0.99
C SER A 56 -3.47 -2.92 1.68
N GLY A 57 -3.77 -3.97 0.91
CA GLY A 57 -4.24 -5.25 1.46
C GLY A 57 -5.62 -5.24 2.12
N ALA A 58 -6.28 -4.08 2.24
CA ALA A 58 -7.54 -3.88 2.94
C ALA A 58 -8.76 -4.62 2.35
N GLY A 59 -8.61 -5.24 1.17
CA GLY A 59 -9.67 -5.94 0.45
C GLY A 59 -10.41 -5.03 -0.52
N GLY A 60 -11.55 -5.53 -1.01
CA GLY A 60 -12.39 -4.87 -2.00
C GLY A 60 -13.24 -5.91 -2.71
N LEU A 61 -12.83 -6.31 -3.91
CA LEU A 61 -13.42 -7.46 -4.61
C LEU A 61 -13.03 -8.79 -3.92
N GLY A 62 -11.80 -8.86 -3.41
CA GLY A 62 -11.30 -9.94 -2.56
C GLY A 62 -11.34 -9.57 -1.07
N SER A 63 -11.13 -10.57 -0.22
CA SER A 63 -11.02 -10.39 1.23
C SER A 63 -9.82 -9.52 1.63
N SER A 64 -9.90 -8.85 2.78
CA SER A 64 -8.72 -8.27 3.41
C SER A 64 -7.65 -9.34 3.68
N ILE A 65 -6.42 -9.02 3.30
CA ILE A 65 -5.20 -9.78 3.60
C ILE A 65 -4.31 -9.02 4.59
N ARG A 66 -4.80 -7.93 5.17
CA ARG A 66 -4.14 -7.30 6.32
C ARG A 66 -4.07 -8.28 7.47
N ASP A 67 -2.95 -8.28 8.19
CA ASP A 67 -2.71 -9.15 9.34
C ASP A 67 -2.89 -10.65 8.96
N ILE A 68 -2.65 -11.02 7.68
CA ILE A 68 -2.88 -12.40 7.22
C ILE A 68 -2.00 -13.42 7.93
N SER A 69 -0.81 -12.99 8.38
CA SER A 69 0.14 -13.76 9.18
C SER A 69 -0.40 -14.15 10.56
N GLU A 70 -1.41 -13.45 11.11
CA GLU A 70 -2.09 -13.86 12.34
C GLU A 70 -3.13 -14.96 12.11
N ARG A 71 -3.54 -15.17 10.85
CA ARG A 71 -4.68 -16.03 10.47
C ARG A 71 -4.29 -17.27 9.67
N LEU A 72 -3.16 -17.23 8.96
CA LEU A 72 -2.62 -18.32 8.14
C LEU A 72 -1.10 -18.41 8.32
N THR A 73 -0.61 -19.62 8.50
CA THR A 73 0.82 -19.94 8.41
C THR A 73 1.35 -19.68 7.00
N GLU A 74 2.66 -19.55 6.86
CA GLU A 74 3.30 -19.34 5.56
C GLU A 74 2.99 -20.46 4.55
N ALA A 75 3.01 -21.71 5.01
CA ALA A 75 2.65 -22.87 4.19
C ALA A 75 1.19 -22.83 3.69
N GLU A 76 0.25 -22.35 4.51
CA GLU A 76 -1.14 -22.14 4.09
C GLU A 76 -1.28 -20.96 3.11
N GLN A 77 -0.48 -19.91 3.28
CA GLN A 77 -0.45 -18.78 2.34
C GLN A 77 0.11 -19.23 0.97
N ILE A 78 1.20 -20.00 0.94
CA ILE A 78 1.74 -20.66 -0.26
C ILE A 78 0.65 -21.51 -0.92
N ALA A 79 0.03 -22.42 -0.18
CA ALA A 79 -1.03 -23.29 -0.72
C ALA A 79 -2.19 -22.50 -1.34
N VAL A 80 -2.63 -21.40 -0.71
CA VAL A 80 -3.70 -20.53 -1.21
C VAL A 80 -3.29 -19.77 -2.47
N VAL A 81 -2.05 -19.27 -2.57
CA VAL A 81 -1.56 -18.58 -3.77
C VAL A 81 -1.36 -19.56 -4.93
N SER A 82 -0.65 -20.66 -4.69
CA SER A 82 -0.34 -21.65 -5.72
C SER A 82 -1.60 -22.34 -6.25
N ALA A 83 -2.51 -22.81 -5.39
CA ALA A 83 -3.70 -23.56 -5.79
C ALA A 83 -4.96 -22.71 -6.03
N GLY A 84 -5.00 -21.47 -5.54
CA GLY A 84 -6.20 -20.63 -5.51
C GLY A 84 -7.15 -21.02 -4.38
N ARG A 85 -8.16 -20.17 -4.12
CA ARG A 85 -9.21 -20.45 -3.12
C ARG A 85 -10.50 -19.68 -3.43
N ASN A 86 -11.63 -20.38 -3.49
CA ASN A 86 -12.92 -19.80 -3.90
C ASN A 86 -12.78 -19.07 -5.27
N SER A 87 -13.05 -17.78 -5.32
CA SER A 87 -12.90 -16.94 -6.52
C SER A 87 -11.45 -16.43 -6.75
N MET A 88 -10.51 -16.68 -5.84
CA MET A 88 -9.10 -16.34 -6.04
C MET A 88 -8.48 -17.38 -7.00
N PRO A 89 -7.94 -16.97 -8.15
CA PRO A 89 -7.36 -17.88 -9.12
C PRO A 89 -6.08 -18.54 -8.57
N ARG A 90 -5.72 -19.68 -9.15
CA ARG A 90 -4.43 -20.34 -8.93
C ARG A 90 -3.31 -19.55 -9.62
N PHE A 91 -2.15 -19.41 -8.97
CA PHE A 91 -0.97 -18.78 -9.57
C PHE A 91 0.17 -19.74 -9.90
N ASP A 92 0.07 -21.03 -9.53
CA ASP A 92 0.97 -22.07 -10.04
C ASP A 92 0.95 -22.12 -11.58
N GLY A 93 2.14 -22.07 -12.18
CA GLY A 93 2.34 -21.97 -13.64
C GLY A 93 2.03 -20.59 -14.25
N VAL A 94 1.69 -19.59 -13.43
CA VAL A 94 1.48 -18.17 -13.83
C VAL A 94 2.56 -17.27 -13.22
N LEU A 95 3.04 -17.62 -12.02
CA LEU A 95 4.20 -17.05 -11.34
C LEU A 95 5.25 -18.14 -11.13
N THR A 96 6.52 -17.78 -11.02
CA THR A 96 7.58 -18.69 -10.57
C THR A 96 7.53 -18.89 -9.04
N ASP A 97 8.22 -19.92 -8.54
CA ASP A 97 8.33 -20.16 -7.10
C ASP A 97 9.01 -18.98 -6.38
N GLU A 98 9.98 -18.32 -7.01
CA GLU A 98 10.62 -17.10 -6.51
C GLU A 98 9.64 -15.92 -6.46
N GLU A 99 8.82 -15.72 -7.50
CA GLU A 99 7.79 -14.66 -7.50
C GLU A 99 6.71 -14.91 -6.42
N ILE A 100 6.35 -16.17 -6.17
CA ILE A 100 5.41 -16.55 -5.10
C ILE A 100 6.04 -16.32 -3.72
N ALA A 101 7.30 -16.69 -3.51
CA ALA A 101 8.02 -16.40 -2.26
C ALA A 101 8.14 -14.89 -2.01
N ALA A 102 8.55 -14.13 -3.04
CA ALA A 102 8.72 -12.68 -2.98
C ALA A 102 7.41 -11.96 -2.62
N VAL A 103 6.29 -12.27 -3.29
CA VAL A 103 5.00 -11.61 -3.00
C VAL A 103 4.47 -11.99 -1.62
N LEU A 104 4.71 -13.20 -1.16
CA LEU A 104 4.34 -13.62 0.19
C LEU A 104 5.17 -12.91 1.26
N ARG A 105 6.49 -12.75 1.07
CA ARG A 105 7.32 -11.97 2.00
C ARG A 105 6.85 -10.51 2.07
N TYR A 106 6.60 -9.88 0.92
CA TYR A 106 6.04 -8.52 0.86
C TYR A 106 4.70 -8.41 1.59
N VAL A 107 3.75 -9.33 1.34
CA VAL A 107 2.45 -9.31 2.03
C VAL A 107 2.61 -9.53 3.54
N ARG A 108 3.52 -10.41 3.98
CA ARG A 108 3.73 -10.73 5.40
C ARG A 108 4.41 -9.62 6.19
N GLU A 109 5.20 -8.77 5.52
CA GLU A 109 5.92 -7.65 6.14
C GLU A 109 5.16 -6.31 6.08
N PHE A 110 4.26 -6.12 5.09
CA PHE A 110 3.69 -4.79 4.77
C PHE A 110 2.15 -4.67 4.83
N MET A 111 1.38 -5.73 5.12
CA MET A 111 -0.10 -5.72 5.05
C MET A 111 -0.83 -5.99 6.36
#